data_AF-F5LDD9-F1
#
_entry.id   AF-F5LDD9-F1
#
_cell.length_a   1.000
_cell.length_b   1.000
_cell.length_c   1.000
_cell.angle_alpha   90.00
_cell.angle_beta   90.00
_cell.angle_gamma   90.00
#
_symmetry.space_group_name_H-M   'P 1'
#
loop_
_entity.id
_entity.type
_entity.pdbx_description
1 polymer ?
#
loop_
_entity_poly.entity_id
_entity_poly.type
_entity_poly.pdbx_seq_one_letter_code
_entity_poly.pdbx_strand_id
1 'polypeptide(L)'
;MSNLLFLCNLVWFLACVLLLFIQKRKERDEVTALIGEIKRLSSRQRSVTRILFADYKDPAFQKIDSLLSTSADGPDYIVVIDAPSWLIAAREKKWTRHETIDARMIASTRKSGVIVTRGGKYAVYDEAAAYLAYTSS
;
A
#
# COMPACT_ATOMS: atom_id res chain seq x y z
N MET A 1 32.64 -27.97 -27.24
CA MET A 1 31.96 -28.18 -25.95
C MET A 1 31.70 -26.87 -25.19
N SER A 2 32.70 -25.99 -25.02
CA SER A 2 32.52 -24.69 -24.31
C SER A 2 31.38 -23.81 -24.86
N ASN A 3 31.28 -23.65 -26.18
CA ASN A 3 30.22 -22.81 -26.80
C ASN A 3 28.79 -23.32 -26.54
N LEU A 4 28.61 -24.64 -26.40
CA LEU A 4 27.31 -25.27 -26.17
C LEU A 4 26.84 -25.06 -24.74
N LEU A 5 27.78 -25.14 -23.77
CA LEU A 5 27.54 -24.80 -22.37
C LEU A 5 27.25 -23.30 -22.21
N PHE A 6 27.94 -22.44 -22.97
CA PHE A 6 27.69 -21.00 -22.96
C PHE A 6 26.30 -20.65 -23.48
N LEU A 7 25.88 -21.24 -24.61
CA LEU A 7 24.52 -21.08 -25.16
C LEU A 7 23.45 -21.57 -24.18
N CYS A 8 23.67 -22.71 -23.52
CA CYS A 8 22.72 -23.26 -22.55
C CYS A 8 22.55 -22.34 -21.33
N ASN A 9 23.66 -21.81 -20.79
CA ASN A 9 23.64 -20.83 -19.70
C ASN A 9 22.96 -19.52 -20.12
N LEU A 10 23.18 -19.04 -21.35
CA LEU A 10 22.56 -17.83 -21.86
C LEU A 10 21.03 -17.98 -21.96
N VAL A 11 20.56 -19.12 -22.48
CA VAL A 11 19.12 -19.43 -22.58
C VAL A 11 18.50 -19.53 -21.20
N TRP A 12 19.19 -20.19 -20.25
CA TRP A 12 18.73 -20.27 -18.86
C TRP A 12 18.63 -18.89 -18.22
N PHE A 13 19.66 -18.06 -18.39
CA PHE A 13 19.68 -16.69 -17.88
C PHE A 13 18.53 -15.85 -18.46
N LEU A 14 18.30 -15.93 -19.78
CA LEU A 14 17.19 -15.25 -20.44
C LEU A 14 15.83 -15.73 -19.90
N ALA A 15 15.67 -17.03 -19.65
CA ALA A 15 14.45 -17.58 -19.05
C ALA A 15 14.23 -17.02 -17.62
N CYS A 16 15.28 -16.96 -16.79
CA CYS A 16 15.19 -16.36 -15.46
C CYS A 16 14.81 -14.87 -15.52
N VAL A 17 15.42 -14.10 -16.41
CA VAL A 17 15.10 -12.67 -16.60
C VAL A 17 13.65 -12.50 -17.04
N LEU A 18 13.17 -13.33 -17.98
CA LEU A 18 11.79 -13.31 -18.46
C LEU A 18 10.80 -13.62 -17.32
N LEU A 19 11.08 -14.64 -16.51
CA LEU A 19 10.25 -15.00 -15.36
C LEU A 19 10.16 -13.86 -14.34
N LEU A 20 11.30 -13.23 -14.00
CA LEU A 20 11.32 -12.08 -13.11
C LEU A 20 10.55 -10.89 -13.71
N PHE A 21 10.65 -10.66 -15.00
CA PHE A 21 9.90 -9.61 -15.69
C PHE A 21 8.40 -9.84 -15.63
N ILE A 22 7.95 -11.08 -15.89
CA ILE A 22 6.53 -11.46 -15.81
C ILE A 22 6.02 -11.30 -14.38
N GLN A 23 6.78 -11.77 -13.38
CA GLN A 23 6.42 -11.65 -11.97
C GLN A 23 6.30 -10.19 -11.55
N LYS A 24 7.28 -9.35 -11.92
CA LYS A 24 7.26 -7.91 -11.63
C LYS A 24 6.12 -7.18 -12.32
N ARG A 25 5.75 -7.61 -13.53
CA ARG A 25 4.58 -7.05 -14.23
C ARG A 25 3.28 -7.41 -13.51
N LYS A 26 3.12 -8.68 -13.12
CA LYS A 26 1.95 -9.13 -12.35
C LYS A 26 1.80 -8.36 -11.04
N GLU A 27 2.89 -8.20 -10.28
CA GLU A 27 2.91 -7.41 -9.04
C GLU A 27 2.47 -5.95 -9.27
N ARG A 28 2.90 -5.33 -10.38
CA ARG A 28 2.48 -3.97 -10.74
C ARG A 28 1.01 -3.88 -11.10
N ASP A 29 0.51 -4.84 -11.86
CA ASP A 29 -0.89 -4.89 -12.27
C ASP A 29 -1.80 -5.09 -11.05
N GLU A 30 -1.40 -5.95 -10.10
CA GLU A 30 -2.10 -6.15 -8.82
C GLU A 30 -2.16 -4.86 -7.99
N VAL A 31 -1.04 -4.15 -7.82
CA VAL A 31 -1.01 -2.88 -7.06
C VAL A 31 -1.83 -1.80 -7.77
N THR A 32 -1.78 -1.75 -9.11
CA THR A 32 -2.55 -0.76 -9.88
C THR A 32 -4.05 -1.04 -9.78
N ALA A 33 -4.47 -2.30 -9.85
CA ALA A 33 -5.84 -2.72 -9.64
C ALA A 33 -6.33 -2.37 -8.22
N LEU A 34 -5.51 -2.64 -7.20
CA LEU A 34 -5.78 -2.29 -5.81
C LEU A 34 -5.98 -0.79 -5.62
N ILE A 35 -5.10 0.04 -6.19
CA ILE A 35 -5.24 1.51 -6.17
C ILE A 35 -6.55 1.93 -6.84
N GLY A 36 -6.91 1.31 -7.97
CA GLY A 36 -8.16 1.57 -8.68
C GLY A 36 -9.40 1.22 -7.85
N GLU A 37 -9.40 0.07 -7.19
CA GLU A 37 -10.48 -0.38 -6.31
C GLU A 37 -10.66 0.56 -5.12
N ILE A 38 -9.55 0.92 -4.46
CA ILE A 38 -9.57 1.86 -3.33
C ILE A 38 -10.08 3.23 -3.76
N LYS A 39 -9.63 3.73 -4.93
CA LYS A 39 -10.14 4.99 -5.49
C LYS A 39 -11.63 4.92 -5.82
N ARG A 40 -12.13 3.76 -6.25
CA ARG A 40 -13.56 3.56 -6.53
C ARG A 40 -14.40 3.57 -5.26
N LEU A 41 -13.92 2.93 -4.19
CA LEU A 41 -14.58 2.89 -2.89
C LEU A 41 -14.50 4.23 -2.14
N SER A 42 -13.44 5.00 -2.40
CA SER A 42 -13.26 6.33 -1.84
C SER A 42 -14.29 7.33 -2.36
N SER A 43 -14.92 8.05 -1.44
CA SER A 43 -15.72 9.24 -1.73
C SER A 43 -14.89 10.40 -2.31
N ARG A 44 -13.56 10.37 -2.14
CA ARG A 44 -12.60 11.42 -2.51
C ARG A 44 -11.86 11.16 -3.84
N GLN A 45 -12.50 10.48 -4.80
CA GLN A 45 -11.97 10.00 -6.09
C GLN A 45 -10.88 10.86 -6.79
N ARG A 46 -10.90 12.20 -6.68
CA ARG A 46 -9.94 13.10 -7.35
C ARG A 46 -8.73 13.55 -6.51
N SER A 47 -8.76 13.45 -5.18
CA SER A 47 -7.68 13.95 -4.30
C SER A 47 -6.83 12.85 -3.66
N VAL A 48 -7.16 11.57 -3.94
CA VAL A 48 -6.47 10.41 -3.39
C VAL A 48 -5.01 10.36 -3.86
N THR A 49 -4.12 10.83 -2.99
CA THR A 49 -2.68 10.87 -3.24
C THR A 49 -1.93 9.87 -2.34
N ARG A 50 -2.52 9.46 -1.22
CA ARG A 50 -1.89 8.59 -0.21
C ARG A 50 -2.88 7.58 0.35
N ILE A 51 -2.51 6.30 0.30
CA ILE A 51 -3.26 5.17 0.83
C ILE A 51 -2.38 4.52 1.91
N LEU A 52 -2.91 4.35 3.10
CA LEU A 52 -2.24 3.76 4.25
C LEU A 52 -2.92 2.44 4.60
N PHE A 53 -2.17 1.36 4.71
CA PHE A 53 -2.64 0.08 5.22
C PHE A 53 -2.27 -0.04 6.69
N ALA A 54 -3.27 -0.30 7.54
CA ALA A 54 -3.10 -0.43 8.97
C ALA A 54 -3.80 -1.71 9.46
N ASP A 55 -3.02 -2.72 9.84
CA ASP A 55 -3.53 -3.91 10.52
C ASP A 55 -3.50 -3.68 12.04
N TYR A 56 -4.63 -3.87 12.71
CA TYR A 56 -4.72 -3.73 14.17
C TYR A 56 -3.80 -4.71 14.91
N LYS A 57 -3.46 -5.85 14.30
CA LYS A 57 -2.56 -6.86 14.89
C LYS A 57 -1.09 -6.48 14.75
N ASP A 58 -0.76 -5.49 13.92
CA ASP A 58 0.61 -5.01 13.73
C ASP A 58 1.04 -4.19 14.98
N PRO A 59 2.20 -4.49 15.61
CA PRO A 59 2.74 -3.68 16.69
C PRO A 59 2.90 -2.19 16.34
N ALA A 60 3.10 -1.86 15.07
CA ALA A 60 3.20 -0.49 14.59
C ALA A 60 1.84 0.26 14.61
N PHE A 61 0.71 -0.45 14.77
CA PHE A 61 -0.62 0.15 14.74
C PHE A 61 -0.83 1.24 15.78
N GLN A 62 -0.33 1.05 17.02
CA GLN A 62 -0.47 2.07 18.06
C GLN A 62 0.27 3.36 17.69
N LYS A 63 1.45 3.24 17.06
CA LYS A 63 2.21 4.38 16.56
C LYS A 63 1.47 5.07 15.41
N ILE A 64 0.94 4.30 14.46
CA ILE A 64 0.11 4.82 13.36
C ILE A 64 -1.12 5.57 13.92
N ASP A 65 -1.85 4.99 14.87
CA ASP A 65 -3.01 5.63 15.50
C ASP A 65 -2.65 6.96 16.15
N SER A 66 -1.53 7.02 16.87
CA SER A 66 -1.06 8.26 17.48
C SER A 66 -0.70 9.33 16.44
N LEU A 67 0.02 8.96 15.38
CA LEU A 67 0.44 9.89 14.32
C LEU A 67 -0.77 10.44 13.53
N LEU A 68 -1.73 9.58 13.19
CA LEU A 68 -2.96 10.01 12.51
C LEU A 68 -3.86 10.89 13.39
N SER A 69 -3.85 10.67 14.70
CA SER A 69 -4.68 11.44 15.64
C SER A 69 -4.08 12.82 15.97
N THR A 70 -2.76 12.93 15.98
CA THR A 70 -2.04 14.16 16.35
C THR A 70 -1.84 15.12 15.17
N SER A 71 -1.81 14.59 13.95
CA SER A 71 -1.52 15.34 12.74
C SER A 71 -2.70 16.22 12.27
N ALA A 72 -2.96 17.31 12.99
CA ALA A 72 -3.94 18.31 12.61
C ALA A 72 -3.58 19.06 11.31
N ASP A 73 -2.29 19.14 10.94
CA ASP A 73 -1.78 19.87 9.77
C ASP A 73 -1.13 18.99 8.68
N GLY A 74 -1.07 17.67 8.86
CA GLY A 74 -0.47 16.76 7.88
C GLY A 74 -1.36 16.45 6.66
N PRO A 75 -0.87 15.60 5.75
CA PRO A 75 -1.61 15.23 4.54
C PRO A 75 -2.82 14.33 4.83
N ASP A 76 -3.81 14.39 3.95
CA ASP A 76 -4.97 13.49 4.01
C ASP A 76 -4.59 12.08 3.50
N TYR A 77 -5.05 11.06 4.22
CA TYR A 77 -4.87 9.65 3.90
C TYR A 77 -6.21 8.96 3.68
N ILE A 78 -6.20 7.94 2.81
CA ILE A 78 -7.18 6.87 2.87
C ILE A 78 -6.57 5.74 3.69
N VAL A 79 -7.18 5.43 4.81
CA VAL A 79 -6.72 4.39 5.73
C VAL A 79 -7.52 3.13 5.47
N VAL A 80 -6.88 2.12 4.89
CA VAL A 80 -7.42 0.77 4.79
C VAL A 80 -7.07 0.04 6.08
N ILE A 81 -8.08 -0.24 6.90
CA ILE A 81 -7.90 -0.82 8.23
C ILE A 81 -8.39 -2.27 8.27
N ASP A 82 -7.53 -3.19 8.72
CA ASP A 82 -7.92 -4.55 9.08
C ASP A 82 -8.14 -4.62 10.60
N ALA A 83 -9.41 -4.56 11.00
CA ALA A 83 -9.81 -4.55 12.40
C ALA A 83 -11.24 -5.09 12.61
N PRO A 84 -11.64 -5.40 13.86
CA PRO A 84 -13.04 -5.59 14.20
C PRO A 84 -13.87 -4.32 13.94
N SER A 85 -15.13 -4.48 13.54
CA SER A 85 -16.02 -3.37 13.15
C SER A 85 -16.17 -2.28 14.21
N TRP A 86 -16.20 -2.64 15.50
CA TRP A 86 -16.27 -1.69 16.60
C TRP A 86 -15.06 -0.76 16.67
N LEU A 87 -13.87 -1.26 16.31
CA LEU A 87 -12.64 -0.46 16.31
C LEU A 87 -12.61 0.46 15.09
N ILE A 88 -13.06 -0.03 13.93
CA ILE A 88 -13.19 0.79 12.72
C ILE A 88 -14.09 1.99 13.00
N ALA A 89 -15.27 1.78 13.57
CA ALA A 89 -16.20 2.85 13.92
C ALA A 89 -15.62 3.83 14.97
N ALA A 90 -14.79 3.34 15.90
CA ALA A 90 -14.12 4.21 16.87
C ALA A 90 -13.02 5.07 16.20
N ARG A 91 -12.29 4.51 15.23
CA ARG A 91 -11.23 5.22 14.50
C ARG A 91 -11.76 6.20 13.47
N GLU A 92 -12.85 5.87 12.80
CA GLU A 92 -13.53 6.78 11.88
C GLU A 92 -13.92 8.10 12.58
N LYS A 93 -14.37 8.01 13.84
CA LYS A 93 -14.67 9.20 14.66
C LYS A 93 -13.41 9.98 15.10
N LYS A 94 -12.28 9.30 15.25
CA LYS A 94 -11.02 9.89 15.74
C LYS A 94 -10.21 10.51 14.60
N TRP A 95 -10.23 9.90 13.42
CA TRP A 95 -9.44 10.28 12.25
C TRP A 95 -10.28 11.10 11.26
N THR A 96 -10.93 12.17 11.73
CA THR A 96 -11.94 12.91 10.96
C THR A 96 -11.45 13.52 9.64
N ARG A 97 -10.16 13.80 9.51
CA ARG A 97 -9.55 14.28 8.25
C ARG A 97 -9.34 13.15 7.22
N HIS A 98 -9.24 11.91 7.68
CA HIS A 98 -8.89 10.76 6.87
C HIS A 98 -10.14 9.96 6.52
N GLU A 99 -10.13 9.34 5.35
CA GLU A 99 -11.18 8.41 4.97
C GLU A 99 -10.78 7.01 5.42
N THR A 100 -11.65 6.31 6.14
CA THR A 100 -11.38 4.95 6.61
C THR A 100 -12.15 3.96 5.74
N ILE A 101 -11.47 2.94 5.25
CA ILE A 101 -12.07 1.85 4.46
C ILE A 101 -11.77 0.54 5.18
N ASP A 102 -12.79 -0.30 5.36
CA ASP A 102 -12.61 -1.65 5.89
C ASP A 102 -11.83 -2.50 4.89
N ALA A 103 -10.73 -3.11 5.33
CA ALA A 103 -9.92 -4.00 4.51
C ALA A 103 -10.73 -5.16 3.90
N ARG A 104 -11.83 -5.58 4.54
CA ARG A 104 -12.73 -6.63 4.02
C ARG A 104 -13.45 -6.24 2.72
N MET A 105 -13.56 -4.95 2.44
CA MET A 105 -14.18 -4.45 1.20
C MET A 105 -13.22 -4.51 0.01
N ILE A 106 -11.96 -4.84 0.24
CA ILE A 106 -10.89 -4.80 -0.76
C ILE A 106 -10.25 -6.18 -0.84
N ALA A 107 -10.05 -6.69 -2.06
CA ALA A 107 -9.34 -7.95 -2.26
C ALA A 107 -7.81 -7.74 -2.20
N SER A 108 -7.29 -7.40 -1.01
CA SER A 108 -5.85 -7.12 -0.80
C SER A 108 -5.22 -8.12 0.16
N THR A 109 -4.02 -8.60 -0.18
CA THR A 109 -3.14 -9.35 0.74
C THR A 109 -2.22 -8.44 1.55
N ARG A 110 -2.16 -7.14 1.21
CA ARG A 110 -1.31 -6.16 1.89
C ARG A 110 -1.93 -5.75 3.22
N LYS A 111 -1.16 -5.95 4.29
CA LYS A 111 -1.57 -5.67 5.68
C LYS A 111 -0.98 -4.38 6.26
N SER A 112 0.15 -3.92 5.72
CA SER A 112 0.89 -2.78 6.23
C SER A 112 1.60 -2.02 5.10
N GLY A 113 1.91 -0.76 5.34
CA GLY A 113 2.62 0.13 4.43
C GLY A 113 1.78 1.27 3.86
N VAL A 114 2.42 2.15 3.09
CA VAL A 114 1.83 3.33 2.46
C VAL A 114 2.07 3.29 0.96
N ILE A 115 1.02 3.53 0.19
CA ILE A 115 1.08 3.73 -1.26
C ILE A 115 0.83 5.21 -1.54
N VAL A 116 1.80 5.86 -2.16
CA VAL A 116 1.70 7.26 -2.59
C VAL A 116 1.54 7.30 -4.09
N THR A 117 0.46 7.89 -4.59
CA THR A 117 0.21 8.02 -6.03
C THR A 117 0.44 9.45 -6.49
N ARG A 118 1.31 9.66 -7.48
CA ARG A 118 1.59 10.99 -8.07
C ARG A 118 1.72 10.87 -9.59
N GLY A 119 0.87 11.58 -10.33
CA GLY A 119 0.97 11.69 -11.80
C GLY A 119 0.94 10.34 -12.53
N GLY A 120 0.08 9.41 -12.10
CA GLY A 120 -0.04 8.06 -12.69
C GLY A 120 1.04 7.06 -12.26
N LYS A 121 2.03 7.49 -11.47
CA LYS A 121 3.01 6.60 -10.83
C LYS A 121 2.62 6.37 -9.37
N TYR A 122 3.10 5.27 -8.80
CA TYR A 122 2.99 5.01 -7.37
C TYR A 122 4.34 4.64 -6.77
N ALA A 123 4.51 4.98 -5.50
CA ALA A 123 5.60 4.52 -4.65
C ALA A 123 5.00 3.76 -3.48
N VAL A 124 5.66 2.67 -3.08
CA VAL A 124 5.26 1.83 -1.96
C VAL A 124 6.31 1.95 -0.87
N TYR A 125 5.86 2.21 0.34
CA TYR A 125 6.69 2.28 1.55
C TYR A 125 6.18 1.21 2.51
N ASP A 126 6.98 0.20 2.81
CA ASP A 126 6.52 -0.91 3.66
C ASP A 126 6.43 -0.49 5.14
N GLU A 127 7.25 0.45 5.58
CA GLU A 127 7.23 0.99 6.95
C GLU A 127 6.26 2.17 7.08
N ALA A 128 4.98 1.88 7.28
CA ALA A 128 3.94 2.88 7.42
C ALA A 128 4.21 3.91 8.54
N ALA A 129 4.61 3.44 9.72
CA ALA A 129 4.84 4.32 10.87
C ALA A 129 6.05 5.25 10.68
N ALA A 130 7.11 4.78 9.99
CA ALA A 130 8.28 5.58 9.69
C ALA A 130 7.95 6.66 8.64
N TYR A 131 7.21 6.28 7.59
CA TYR A 131 6.74 7.22 6.58
C TYR A 131 5.87 8.31 7.19
N LEU A 132 4.90 7.93 8.03
CA LEU A 132 4.01 8.89 8.70
C LEU A 132 4.83 9.88 9.53
N ALA A 133 5.74 9.40 10.37
CA ALA A 133 6.59 10.24 11.23
C ALA A 133 7.41 11.27 10.42
N TYR A 134 7.96 10.84 9.28
CA TYR A 134 8.70 11.74 8.38
C TYR A 134 7.82 12.82 7.74
N THR A 135 6.57 12.49 7.40
CA THR A 135 5.65 13.42 6.73
C THR A 135 4.79 14.28 7.67
N SER A 136 4.78 13.96 8.97
CA SER A 136 4.07 14.69 10.03
C SER A 136 4.96 15.66 10.81
N SER A 137 6.27 15.70 10.52
CA SER A 137 7.23 16.68 11.05
C SER A 137 7.33 17.89 10.12
#